data_AF-A0A7C5N6V5-F1
#
_entry.id   AF-A0A7C5N6V5-F1
#
_cell.length_a   1.000
_cell.length_b   1.000
_cell.length_c   1.000
_cell.angle_alpha   90.00
_cell.angle_beta   90.00
_cell.angle_gamma   90.00
#
_symmetry.space_group_name_H-M   'P 1'
#
loop_
_entity.id
_entity.type
_entity.pdbx_description
1 polymer ?
#
loop_
_entity_poly.entity_id
_entity_poly.type
_entity_poly.pdbx_seq_one_letter_code
_entity_poly.pdbx_strand_id
1 'polypeptide(L)'
;MDSVWYGGERRSCMLKVSGIARQYIERETDTHIEIIQKHHDHDRIKFYYHNEIELFSFVKSWIPYIRIIENDPLSNKLDEELKRFLAE
;
A
#
# COMPACT_ATOMS: atom_id res chain seq x y z
N MET A 1 3.12 -6.57 31.88
CA MET A 1 1.87 -5.76 31.83
C MET A 1 1.32 -5.92 30.43
N ASP A 2 0.55 -6.99 30.27
CA ASP A 2 0.02 -7.49 29.02
C ASP A 2 -1.18 -6.65 28.60
N SER A 3 -1.05 -5.99 27.45
CA SER A 3 -2.16 -5.26 26.83
C SER A 3 -3.03 -6.24 26.05
N VAL A 4 -4.07 -6.72 26.74
CA VAL A 4 -5.20 -7.47 26.20
C VAL A 4 -6.16 -6.47 25.53
N TRP A 5 -5.82 -5.92 24.37
CA TRP A 5 -6.75 -5.16 23.52
C TRP A 5 -6.32 -5.27 22.04
N TYR A 6 -7.25 -5.71 21.17
CA TYR A 6 -7.18 -5.84 19.69
C TYR A 6 -6.52 -7.09 19.08
N GLY A 7 -7.25 -8.22 19.18
CA GLY A 7 -7.00 -9.46 18.43
C GLY A 7 -7.43 -9.41 16.96
N GLY A 8 -6.71 -8.63 16.16
CA GLY A 8 -6.74 -8.70 14.69
C GLY A 8 -5.40 -8.14 14.19
N GLU A 9 -4.46 -9.00 13.81
CA GLU A 9 -3.12 -8.56 13.43
C GLU A 9 -3.18 -7.57 12.27
N ARG A 10 -2.95 -6.29 12.56
CA ARG A 10 -2.80 -5.25 11.55
C ARG A 10 -1.57 -5.58 10.72
N ARG A 11 -1.78 -5.96 9.46
CA ARG A 11 -0.70 -6.28 8.52
C ARG A 11 -0.17 -5.00 7.92
N SER A 12 1.06 -5.06 7.40
CA SER A 12 1.63 -3.93 6.68
C SER A 12 2.41 -4.38 5.45
N CYS A 13 2.49 -3.50 4.45
CA CYS A 13 3.25 -3.71 3.23
C CYS A 13 3.99 -2.43 2.84
N MET A 14 5.17 -2.58 2.24
CA MET A 14 5.96 -1.46 1.75
C MET A 14 5.52 -1.09 0.33
N LEU A 15 5.16 0.17 0.15
CA LEU A 15 4.78 0.73 -1.14
C LEU A 15 5.79 1.79 -1.58
N LYS A 16 6.06 1.81 -2.88
CA LYS A 16 6.70 2.93 -3.57
C LYS A 16 5.62 3.84 -4.13
N VAL A 17 5.71 5.12 -3.83
CA VAL A 17 4.75 6.15 -4.24
C VAL A 17 5.48 7.21 -5.06
N SER A 18 4.92 7.58 -6.20
CA SER A 18 5.53 8.54 -7.14
C SER A 18 4.49 9.52 -7.70
N GLY A 19 4.95 10.58 -8.35
CA GLY A 19 4.08 11.53 -9.06
C GLY A 19 2.97 12.14 -8.19
N ILE A 20 1.75 12.17 -8.73
CA ILE A 20 0.58 12.79 -8.08
C ILE A 20 0.18 12.11 -6.76
N ALA A 21 0.47 10.81 -6.61
CA ALA A 21 0.14 10.07 -5.40
C ALA A 21 0.95 10.54 -4.19
N ARG A 22 2.18 11.05 -4.40
CA ARG A 22 2.98 11.64 -3.32
C ARG A 22 2.29 12.85 -2.71
N GLN A 23 1.83 13.76 -3.57
CA GLN A 23 1.15 14.98 -3.14
C GLN A 23 -0.17 14.67 -2.42
N TYR A 24 -0.87 13.63 -2.84
CA TYR A 24 -2.07 13.15 -2.16
C TYR A 24 -1.73 12.64 -0.75
N ILE A 25 -0.76 11.73 -0.65
CA ILE A 25 -0.38 11.10 0.63
C ILE A 25 0.18 12.12 1.61
N GLU A 26 0.91 13.13 1.14
CA GLU A 26 1.41 14.21 2.02
C GLU A 26 0.29 15.09 2.60
N ARG A 27 -0.86 15.18 1.91
CA ARG A 27 -2.02 15.95 2.37
C ARG A 27 -2.96 15.12 3.22
N GLU A 28 -2.96 13.81 3.03
CA GLU A 28 -3.82 12.88 3.73
C GLU A 28 -3.28 12.63 5.14
N THR A 29 -4.11 12.83 6.16
CA THR A 29 -3.75 12.53 7.56
C THR A 29 -4.15 11.11 7.97
N ASP A 30 -4.28 10.20 7.00
CA ASP A 30 -4.83 8.86 7.22
C ASP A 30 -3.89 8.03 8.09
N THR A 31 -4.46 7.42 9.14
CA THR A 31 -3.73 6.58 10.10
C THR A 31 -3.24 5.26 9.51
N HIS A 32 -3.61 4.94 8.27
CA HIS A 32 -3.17 3.76 7.54
C HIS A 32 -1.84 3.93 6.82
N ILE A 33 -1.31 5.15 6.72
CA ILE A 33 -0.10 5.45 5.95
C ILE A 33 0.98 6.03 6.86
N GLU A 34 2.16 5.43 6.79
CA GLU A 34 3.36 5.94 7.45
C GLU A 34 4.44 6.18 6.39
N ILE A 35 4.93 7.42 6.28
CA ILE A 35 6.03 7.76 5.38
C ILE A 35 7.34 7.32 6.02
N ILE A 36 7.97 6.28 5.46
CA ILE A 36 9.22 5.70 5.96
C ILE A 36 10.42 6.48 5.44
N GLN A 37 10.39 6.85 4.16
CA GLN A 37 11.51 7.54 3.53
C GLN A 37 11.01 8.41 2.38
N LYS A 38 11.51 9.64 2.30
CA LYS A 38 11.30 10.52 1.15
C LYS A 38 12.54 10.53 0.27
N HIS A 39 12.37 10.30 -1.02
CA HIS A 39 13.40 10.50 -2.04
C HIS A 39 13.01 11.65 -2.96
N HIS A 40 13.93 12.02 -3.86
CA HIS A 40 13.68 13.12 -4.80
C HIS A 40 12.51 12.81 -5.74
N ASP A 41 12.41 11.59 -6.26
CA ASP A 41 11.46 11.16 -7.29
C ASP A 41 10.31 10.28 -6.76
N HIS A 42 10.50 9.63 -5.60
CA HIS A 42 9.51 8.75 -5.00
C HIS A 42 9.59 8.77 -3.46
N ASP A 43 8.53 8.31 -2.81
CA ASP A 43 8.53 8.03 -1.37
C ASP A 43 8.34 6.53 -1.14
N ARG A 44 8.90 6.05 -0.03
CA ARG A 44 8.60 4.73 0.52
C ARG A 44 7.65 4.92 1.68
N ILE A 45 6.51 4.25 1.62
CA ILE A 45 5.51 4.28 2.67
C ILE A 45 5.22 2.87 3.16
N LYS A 46 4.85 2.76 4.42
CA LYS A 46 4.24 1.57 4.97
C LYS A 46 2.73 1.78 4.99
N PHE A 47 2.01 0.90 4.31
CA PHE A 47 0.56 0.87 4.30
C PHE A 47 0.07 -0.23 5.24
N TYR A 48 -0.79 0.14 6.19
CA TYR A 48 -1.36 -0.78 7.16
C TYR A 48 -2.78 -1.19 6.76
N TYR A 49 -3.05 -2.49 6.73
CA TYR A 49 -4.31 -3.06 6.25
C TYR A 49 -4.76 -4.24 7.09
N HIS A 50 -6.07 -4.53 7.08
CA HIS A 50 -6.65 -5.68 7.78
C HIS A 50 -6.82 -6.88 6.84
N ASN A 51 -7.04 -6.64 5.55
CA ASN A 51 -7.18 -7.68 4.53
C ASN A 51 -6.49 -7.26 3.21
N GLU A 52 -6.13 -8.26 2.38
CA GLU A 52 -5.42 -8.00 1.11
C GLU A 52 -6.27 -7.21 0.09
N ILE A 53 -7.61 -7.28 0.19
CA ILE A 53 -8.53 -6.56 -0.72
C ILE A 53 -8.40 -5.05 -0.54
N GLU A 54 -8.26 -4.56 0.70
CA GLU A 54 -8.00 -3.15 1.00
C GLU A 54 -6.70 -2.67 0.34
N LEU A 55 -5.61 -3.43 0.53
CA LEU A 55 -4.31 -3.13 -0.08
C LEU A 55 -4.42 -3.08 -1.61
N PHE A 56 -5.03 -4.10 -2.22
CA PHE A 56 -5.13 -4.17 -3.68
C PHE A 56 -6.05 -3.09 -4.24
N SER A 57 -7.15 -2.78 -3.58
CA SER A 57 -8.05 -1.69 -4.00
C SER A 57 -7.34 -0.35 -3.97
N PHE A 58 -6.61 -0.06 -2.88
CA PHE A 58 -5.81 1.16 -2.76
C PHE A 58 -4.75 1.24 -3.86
N VAL A 59 -3.95 0.19 -4.05
CA VAL A 59 -2.89 0.20 -5.07
C VAL A 59 -3.48 0.35 -6.48
N LYS A 60 -4.56 -0.36 -6.80
CA LYS A 60 -5.26 -0.28 -8.10
C LYS A 60 -5.72 1.14 -8.43
N SER A 61 -6.33 1.84 -7.48
CA SER A 61 -6.81 3.22 -7.68
C SER A 61 -5.69 4.21 -8.01
N TRP A 62 -4.44 3.86 -7.69
CA TRP A 62 -3.28 4.74 -7.86
C TRP A 62 -2.30 4.25 -8.91
N ILE A 63 -2.63 3.24 -9.72
CA ILE A 63 -1.76 2.84 -10.85
C ILE A 63 -1.65 4.01 -11.85
N PRO A 64 -0.46 4.32 -12.36
CA PRO A 64 0.82 3.62 -12.19
C PRO A 64 1.71 4.17 -11.04
N TYR A 65 1.19 5.09 -10.25
CA TYR A 65 1.93 5.91 -9.27
C TYR A 65 2.30 5.19 -7.98
N ILE A 66 1.52 4.17 -7.58
CA ILE A 66 1.79 3.35 -6.39
C ILE A 66 2.09 1.91 -6.80
N ARG A 67 3.12 1.31 -6.19
CA ARG A 67 3.50 -0.10 -6.39
C ARG A 67 3.92 -0.76 -5.09
N ILE A 68 3.63 -2.04 -4.95
CA ILE A 68 4.17 -2.89 -3.88
C ILE A 68 5.65 -3.14 -4.17
N ILE A 69 6.54 -2.92 -3.20
CA ILE A 69 7.99 -3.12 -3.38
C ILE A 69 8.62 -4.11 -2.42
N GLU A 70 7.95 -4.44 -1.32
CA GLU A 70 8.41 -5.49 -0.40
C GLU A 70 7.20 -6.30 0.05
N ASN A 71 6.91 -7.38 -0.70
CA ASN A 71 6.14 -8.59 -0.34
C ASN A 71 5.88 -9.41 -1.63
N ASP A 72 6.82 -10.27 -2.03
CA ASP A 72 6.77 -10.99 -3.32
C ASP A 72 5.45 -11.75 -3.57
N PRO A 73 4.89 -12.50 -2.59
CA PRO A 73 3.58 -13.12 -2.75
C PRO A 73 2.44 -12.13 -3.06
N LEU A 74 2.43 -10.95 -2.42
CA LEU A 74 1.38 -9.94 -2.66
C LEU A 74 1.56 -9.23 -3.99
N SER A 75 2.81 -8.95 -4.39
CA SER A 75 3.10 -8.36 -5.70
C SER A 75 2.63 -9.30 -6.82
N ASN A 76 2.92 -10.60 -6.70
CA ASN A 76 2.49 -11.59 -7.68
C ASN A 76 0.96 -11.71 -7.75
N LYS A 77 0.28 -11.75 -6.61
CA LYS A 77 -1.20 -11.76 -6.57
C LYS A 77 -1.79 -10.51 -7.22
N LEU A 78 -1.24 -9.33 -6.92
CA LEU A 78 -1.72 -8.09 -7.52
C LEU A 78 -1.53 -8.11 -9.05
N ASP A 79 -0.39 -8.58 -9.55
CA ASP A 79 -0.14 -8.71 -10.99
C ASP A 79 -1.12 -9.68 -11.66
N GLU A 80 -1.45 -10.80 -11.01
CA GLU A 80 -2.48 -11.72 -11.52
C GLU A 80 -3.87 -11.08 -11.54
N GLU A 81 -4.25 -10.35 -10.49
CA GLU A 81 -5.52 -9.64 -10.46
C GLU A 81 -5.61 -8.53 -11.52
N LEU A 82 -4.52 -7.80 -11.75
CA LEU A 82 -4.43 -6.77 -12.79
C LEU A 82 -4.54 -7.38 -14.19
N LYS A 83 -3.87 -8.51 -14.43
CA LYS A 83 -3.98 -9.24 -15.69
C LYS A 83 -5.41 -9.71 -15.97
N ARG A 84 -6.13 -10.18 -14.95
CA ARG A 84 -7.55 -10.55 -15.09
C ARG A 84 -8.40 -9.34 -15.44
N PHE A 85 -8.24 -8.24 -14.71
CA PHE A 85 -9.01 -7.01 -14.93
C PHE A 85 -8.78 -6.39 -16.31
N LEU A 86 -7.55 -6.44 -16.84
CA LEU A 86 -7.21 -5.91 -18.16
C LEU A 86 -7.58 -6.85 -19.33
N ALA A 87 -7.92 -8.10 -19.03
CA ALA A 87 -8.31 -9.09 -20.03
C ALA A 87 -9.84 -9.15 -20.25
N GLU A 88 -10.61 -8.45 -19.42
CA GLU A 88 -12.04 -8.15 -19.62
C GLU A 88 -12.22 -6.86 -20.44
#